data_AF-A0A4U9VAH7-F1
#
_entry.id   AF-A0A4U9VAH7-F1
#
_cell.length_a   1.000
_cell.length_b   1.000
_cell.length_c   1.000
_cell.angle_alpha   90.00
_cell.angle_beta   90.00
_cell.angle_gamma   90.00
#
_symmetry.space_group_name_H-M   'P 1'
#
loop_
_entity.id
_entity.type
_entity.pdbx_description
1 polymer ?
#
loop_
_entity_poly.entity_id
_entity_poly.type
_entity_poly.pdbx_seq_one_letter_code
_entity_poly.pdbx_strand_id
1 'polypeptide(L)'
;MKYAFSIQQEKRQRAELGFDDLLSRLDAALQSAGGEQLALAIRQRYPVAMIDEFQDTDPQQYRIFQKLYVGREECGLLLIGDPKQAIYAFRGADIFTYMKARSEVSATTP
;
A
#
# COMPACT_ATOMS: atom_id res chain seq x y z
N MET A 1 10.94 -17.44 -11.35
CA MET A 1 11.16 -16.13 -12.00
C MET A 1 10.70 -16.06 -13.46
N LYS A 2 10.98 -17.06 -14.34
CA LYS A 2 10.53 -17.04 -15.76
C LYS A 2 9.00 -17.08 -15.96
N TYR A 3 8.27 -17.78 -15.10
CA TYR A 3 6.80 -17.92 -15.21
C TYR A 3 6.01 -16.64 -14.90
N ALA A 4 6.41 -15.87 -13.88
CA ALA A 4 5.72 -14.62 -13.53
C ALA A 4 5.78 -13.59 -14.68
N PHE A 5 6.92 -13.54 -15.39
CA PHE A 5 7.11 -12.65 -16.52
C PHE A 5 6.26 -13.06 -17.73
N SER A 6 6.09 -14.36 -18.01
CA SER A 6 5.26 -14.82 -19.15
C SER A 6 3.78 -14.55 -18.91
N ILE A 7 3.28 -14.78 -17.69
CA ILE A 7 1.88 -14.50 -17.33
C ILE A 7 1.57 -13.01 -17.44
N GLN A 8 2.47 -12.15 -16.99
CA GLN A 8 2.27 -10.69 -17.06
C GLN A 8 2.28 -10.18 -18.52
N GLN A 9 3.08 -10.78 -19.40
CA GLN A 9 3.10 -10.48 -20.83
C GLN A 9 1.80 -10.94 -21.53
N GLU A 10 1.32 -12.15 -21.25
CA GLU A 10 0.05 -12.66 -21.82
C GLU A 10 -1.16 -11.84 -21.36
N LYS A 11 -1.26 -11.49 -20.08
CA LYS A 11 -2.33 -10.59 -19.58
C LYS A 11 -2.29 -9.23 -20.26
N ARG A 12 -1.09 -8.68 -20.48
CA ARG A 12 -0.90 -7.39 -21.16
C ARG A 12 -1.28 -7.45 -22.63
N GLN A 13 -1.04 -8.58 -23.30
CA GLN A 13 -1.50 -8.83 -24.68
C GLN A 13 -3.03 -9.00 -24.76
N ARG A 14 -3.67 -9.51 -23.71
CA ARG A 14 -5.13 -9.70 -23.62
C ARG A 14 -5.91 -8.50 -23.06
N ALA A 15 -5.21 -7.42 -22.67
CA ALA A 15 -5.79 -6.26 -21.98
C ALA A 15 -6.57 -6.62 -20.69
N GLU A 16 -6.24 -7.75 -20.06
CA GLU A 16 -6.86 -8.19 -18.82
C GLU A 16 -6.06 -7.61 -17.65
N LEU A 17 -6.71 -6.80 -16.81
CA LEU A 17 -6.14 -6.27 -15.57
C LEU A 17 -6.64 -7.11 -14.41
N GLY A 18 -5.75 -7.83 -13.73
CA GLY A 18 -6.05 -8.41 -12.42
C GLY A 18 -6.07 -7.32 -11.34
N PHE A 19 -6.70 -7.62 -10.20
CA PHE A 19 -6.69 -6.71 -9.04
C PHE A 19 -5.26 -6.42 -8.54
N ASP A 20 -4.39 -7.43 -8.52
CA ASP A 20 -2.98 -7.27 -8.13
C ASP A 20 -2.21 -6.38 -9.11
N ASP A 21 -2.60 -6.36 -10.39
CA ASP A 21 -2.00 -5.50 -11.41
C ASP A 21 -2.33 -4.02 -11.17
N LEU A 22 -3.49 -3.71 -10.60
CA LEU A 22 -3.89 -2.33 -10.26
C LEU A 22 -3.01 -1.77 -9.14
N LEU A 23 -2.83 -2.52 -8.05
CA LEU A 23 -1.96 -2.13 -6.94
C LEU A 23 -0.50 -2.02 -7.41
N SER A 24 -0.06 -2.93 -8.28
CA SER A 24 1.30 -2.92 -8.85
C SER A 24 1.56 -1.71 -9.73
N ARG A 25 0.58 -1.30 -10.53
CA ARG A 25 0.70 -0.10 -11.35
C ARG A 25 0.65 1.17 -10.51
N LEU A 26 -0.20 1.22 -9.49
CA LEU A 26 -0.27 2.38 -8.60
C LEU A 26 1.03 2.57 -7.85
N ASP A 27 1.57 1.51 -7.24
CA ASP A 27 2.86 1.56 -6.56
C ASP A 27 3.98 2.01 -7.51
N ALA A 28 4.09 1.40 -8.69
CA ALA A 28 5.09 1.79 -9.68
C ALA A 28 4.95 3.26 -10.13
N ALA A 29 3.71 3.75 -10.32
CA ALA A 29 3.46 5.14 -10.69
C ALA A 29 3.88 6.10 -9.57
N LEU A 30 3.60 5.77 -8.31
CA LEU A 30 3.99 6.56 -7.14
C LEU A 30 5.51 6.61 -6.91
N GLN A 31 6.26 5.60 -7.39
CA GLN A 31 7.72 5.59 -7.34
C GLN A 31 8.40 6.23 -8.57
N SER A 32 7.63 6.58 -9.60
CA SER A 32 8.17 7.21 -10.82
C SER A 32 8.50 8.69 -10.62
N ALA A 33 9.15 9.31 -11.60
CA ALA A 33 9.45 10.75 -11.57
C ALA A 33 8.21 11.65 -11.40
N GLY A 34 7.04 11.21 -11.90
CA GLY A 34 5.76 11.91 -11.74
C GLY A 34 4.99 11.53 -10.46
N GLY A 35 5.57 10.67 -9.62
CA GLY A 35 4.89 10.07 -8.48
C GLY A 35 4.41 11.08 -7.44
N GLU A 36 5.16 12.18 -7.22
CA GLU A 36 4.76 13.20 -6.25
C GLU A 36 3.53 13.98 -6.72
N GLN A 37 3.40 14.27 -8.02
CA GLN A 37 2.23 14.94 -8.58
C GLN A 37 0.99 14.06 -8.48
N LEU A 38 1.15 12.75 -8.74
CA LEU A 38 0.09 11.77 -8.52
C LEU A 38 -0.31 11.68 -7.05
N ALA A 39 0.66 11.60 -6.14
CA ALA A 39 0.42 11.54 -4.70
C ALA A 39 -0.30 12.80 -4.20
N LEU A 40 0.09 13.98 -4.69
CA LEU A 40 -0.57 15.25 -4.38
C LEU A 40 -2.03 15.24 -4.84
N ALA A 41 -2.30 14.84 -6.09
CA ALA A 41 -3.65 14.76 -6.62
C ALA A 41 -4.55 13.81 -5.81
N ILE A 42 -3.99 12.68 -5.35
CA ILE A 42 -4.70 11.73 -4.49
C ILE A 42 -5.00 12.36 -3.13
N ARG A 43 -3.99 12.96 -2.46
CA ARG A 43 -4.17 13.62 -1.16
C ARG A 43 -5.15 14.79 -1.20
N GLN A 44 -5.15 15.57 -2.29
CA GLN A 44 -6.12 16.67 -2.46
C GLN A 44 -7.56 16.15 -2.51
N ARG A 45 -7.77 14.97 -3.11
CA ARG A 45 -9.08 14.34 -3.18
C ARG A 45 -9.45 13.61 -1.89
N TYR A 46 -8.46 12.99 -1.24
CA TYR A 46 -8.61 12.20 -0.03
C TYR A 46 -7.57 12.67 1.00
N PRO A 47 -7.82 13.78 1.71
CA PRO A 47 -6.85 14.31 2.68
C PRO A 47 -6.71 13.41 3.91
N VAL A 48 -7.72 12.60 4.20
CA VAL A 48 -7.71 11.62 5.29
C VAL A 48 -8.11 10.26 4.73
N ALA A 49 -7.32 9.24 5.04
CA ALA A 49 -7.60 7.84 4.73
C ALA A 49 -7.76 7.02 6.01
N MET A 50 -8.78 6.15 6.03
CA MET A 50 -9.01 5.17 7.08
C MET A 50 -8.96 3.78 6.48
N ILE A 51 -8.02 2.96 6.95
CA ILE A 51 -7.81 1.59 6.48
C ILE A 51 -8.26 0.66 7.61
N ASP A 52 -9.38 -0.03 7.37
CA ASP A 52 -9.87 -1.08 8.26
C ASP A 52 -9.22 -2.43 7.92
N GLU A 53 -9.28 -3.39 8.85
CA GLU A 53 -8.67 -4.72 8.73
C GLU A 53 -7.18 -4.67 8.32
N PHE A 54 -6.45 -3.68 8.84
CA PHE A 54 -5.07 -3.41 8.43
C PHE A 54 -4.13 -4.61 8.67
N GLN A 55 -4.46 -5.51 9.60
CA GLN A 55 -3.70 -6.74 9.83
C GLN A 55 -3.65 -7.68 8.61
N ASP A 56 -4.60 -7.57 7.67
CA ASP A 56 -4.66 -8.39 6.46
C ASP A 56 -4.03 -7.70 5.23
N THR A 57 -3.37 -6.56 5.42
CA THR A 57 -2.66 -5.85 4.34
C THR A 57 -1.27 -6.43 4.05
N ASP A 58 -0.84 -6.27 2.80
CA ASP A 58 0.47 -6.70 2.32
C ASP A 58 1.51 -5.54 2.32
N PRO A 59 2.81 -5.83 2.20
CA PRO A 59 3.86 -4.81 2.18
C PRO A 59 3.76 -3.80 1.02
N GLN A 60 3.10 -4.14 -0.09
CA GLN A 60 2.91 -3.26 -1.22
C GLN A 60 1.82 -2.22 -0.93
N GLN A 61 0.69 -2.64 -0.39
CA GLN A 61 -0.37 -1.74 0.06
C GLN A 61 0.16 -0.75 1.10
N TYR A 62 0.94 -1.24 2.08
CA TYR A 62 1.54 -0.36 3.08
C TYR A 62 2.49 0.67 2.47
N ARG A 63 3.34 0.27 1.52
CA ARG A 63 4.24 1.20 0.82
C ARG A 63 3.47 2.30 0.06
N ILE A 64 2.33 1.96 -0.54
CA ILE A 64 1.43 2.94 -1.16
C ILE A 64 0.94 3.94 -0.11
N PHE A 65 0.40 3.46 1.02
CA PHE A 65 -0.12 4.33 2.08
C PHE A 65 0.98 5.22 2.70
N GLN A 66 2.16 4.66 2.94
CA GLN A 66 3.31 5.44 3.42
C GLN A 66 3.68 6.55 2.46
N LYS A 67 3.81 6.24 1.15
CA LYS A 67 4.17 7.23 0.13
C LYS A 67 3.11 8.33 0.01
N LEU A 68 1.85 7.97 0.21
CA LEU A 68 0.74 8.92 0.15
C LEU A 68 0.65 9.80 1.39
N TYR A 69 0.75 9.29 2.61
CA TYR A 69 0.30 10.03 3.80
C TYR A 69 1.36 10.28 4.87
N VAL A 70 2.42 9.48 4.96
CA VAL A 70 3.43 9.63 6.03
C VAL A 70 4.26 10.89 5.80
N GLY A 71 4.48 11.68 6.87
CA GLY A 71 5.25 12.92 6.84
C GLY A 71 4.53 14.10 6.17
N ARG A 72 3.20 14.06 6.05
CA ARG A 72 2.38 15.13 5.46
C ARG A 72 1.48 15.74 6.53
N GLU A 73 1.81 16.95 6.99
CA GLU A 73 1.16 17.60 8.13
C GLU A 73 -0.34 17.84 7.93
N GLU A 74 -0.78 18.12 6.70
CA GLU A 74 -2.19 18.38 6.36
C GLU A 74 -2.99 17.11 6.04
N CYS A 75 -2.41 15.92 6.21
CA CYS A 75 -3.06 14.66 5.85
C CYS A 75 -3.11 13.67 7.02
N GLY A 76 -4.15 12.86 7.04
CA GLY A 76 -4.35 11.84 8.07
C GLY A 76 -4.33 10.43 7.50
N LEU A 77 -3.65 9.52 8.18
CA LEU A 77 -3.73 8.08 7.92
C LEU A 77 -4.12 7.36 9.21
N LEU A 78 -5.33 6.82 9.24
CA LEU A 78 -5.83 6.00 10.33
C LEU A 78 -5.76 4.52 9.91
N LEU A 79 -5.04 3.72 10.69
CA LEU A 79 -4.92 2.29 10.48
C LEU A 79 -5.63 1.57 11.62
N ILE A 80 -6.69 0.85 11.30
CA ILE A 80 -7.55 0.13 12.24
C ILE A 80 -7.40 -1.37 11.96
N GLY A 81 -7.26 -2.16 13.02
CA GLY A 81 -7.15 -3.61 12.91
C GLY A 81 -6.86 -4.30 14.24
N ASP A 82 -7.02 -5.62 14.28
CA ASP A 82 -6.63 -6.45 15.43
C ASP A 82 -5.55 -7.47 15.03
N PRO A 83 -4.29 -7.32 15.52
CA PRO A 83 -3.23 -8.27 15.20
C PRO A 83 -3.52 -9.70 15.69
N LYS A 84 -4.44 -9.90 16.64
CA LYS A 84 -4.87 -11.24 17.10
C LYS A 84 -5.76 -11.96 16.07
N GLN A 85 -6.27 -11.24 15.08
CA GLN A 85 -7.11 -11.76 14.00
C GLN A 85 -6.37 -11.88 12.66
N ALA A 86 -5.05 -11.70 12.64
CA ALA A 86 -4.22 -11.84 11.44
C ALA A 86 -4.10 -13.31 11.00
N ILE A 87 -5.15 -13.83 10.36
CA ILE A 87 -5.25 -15.24 9.93
C ILE A 87 -4.89 -15.44 8.45
N TYR A 88 -4.68 -14.35 7.68
CA TYR A 88 -4.42 -14.39 6.24
C TYR A 88 -2.93 -14.41 5.83
N ALA A 89 -2.02 -14.83 6.72
CA ALA A 89 -0.59 -14.95 6.40
C ALA A 89 -0.30 -15.78 5.13
N PHE A 90 -1.15 -16.77 4.81
CA PHE A 90 -1.06 -17.58 3.60
C PHE A 90 -1.35 -16.82 2.29
N ARG A 91 -1.92 -15.62 2.36
CA ARG A 91 -2.19 -14.74 1.20
C ARG A 91 -1.16 -13.61 1.05
N GLY A 92 -0.10 -13.60 1.85
CA GLY A 92 0.96 -12.59 1.78
C GLY A 92 0.75 -11.35 2.65
N ALA A 93 -0.29 -11.35 3.50
CA ALA A 93 -0.40 -10.37 4.59
C ALA A 93 0.78 -10.55 5.55
N ASP A 94 1.47 -9.46 5.89
CA ASP A 94 2.68 -9.50 6.71
C ASP A 94 2.53 -8.66 7.98
N ILE A 95 2.36 -9.33 9.12
CA ILE A 95 2.27 -8.72 10.45
C ILE A 95 3.53 -7.91 10.84
N PHE A 96 4.69 -8.16 10.20
CA PHE A 96 5.88 -7.34 10.41
C PHE A 96 5.72 -5.91 9.87
N THR A 97 4.87 -5.72 8.85
CA THR A 97 4.50 -4.40 8.33
C THR A 97 3.73 -3.60 9.39
N TYR A 98 2.78 -4.24 10.07
CA TYR A 98 2.08 -3.66 11.22
C TYR A 98 3.04 -3.30 12.36
N MET A 99 3.96 -4.20 12.72
CA MET A 99 4.95 -3.94 13.77
C MET A 99 5.88 -2.77 13.42
N LYS A 100 6.31 -2.66 12.15
CA LYS A 100 7.12 -1.54 11.67
C LYS A 100 6.35 -0.22 11.73
N ALA A 101 5.11 -0.18 11.23
CA ALA A 101 4.23 0.98 11.32
C ALA A 101 4.06 1.45 12.77
N ARG A 102 3.80 0.51 13.69
CA ARG A 102 3.64 0.81 15.12
C ARG A 102 4.93 1.39 15.73
N SER A 103 6.09 0.88 15.35
CA SER A 103 7.38 1.40 15.84
C SER A 103 7.68 2.82 15.35
N GLU A 104 7.28 3.17 14.12
CA GLU A 104 7.46 4.50 13.53
C GLU A 104 6.51 5.54 14.16
N VAL A 105 5.29 5.15 14.50
CA VAL A 105 4.32 6.03 15.19
C VAL A 105 4.71 6.29 16.65
N SER A 106 5.15 5.28 17.40
CA SER A 106 5.54 5.44 18.81
C SER A 106 6.79 6.32 19.00
N ALA A 107 7.66 6.40 18.00
CA ALA A 107 8.90 7.20 18.06
C ALA A 107 8.67 8.71 17.84
N THR A 108 7.44 9.15 17.54
CA THR A 108 7.10 10.56 17.25
C THR A 108 6.24 11.18 18.36
N THR A 109 6.40 10.70 19.61
CA THR A 109 5.84 11.39 20.78
C THR A 109 6.87 12.42 21.28
N PRO A 110 6.50 13.69 21.54
CA PRO A 110 7.42 14.72 22.02
C PRO A 110 8.07 14.42 23.37
#